data_AF-A0A534B9U1-F1
#
_entry.id   AF-A0A534B9U1-F1
#
_cell.length_a   1.000
_cell.length_b   1.000
_cell.length_c   1.000
_cell.angle_alpha   90.00
_cell.angle_beta   90.00
_cell.angle_gamma   90.00
#
_symmetry.space_group_name_H-M   'P 1'
#
loop_
_entity.id
_entity.type
_entity.pdbx_description
1 polymer ?
#
loop_
_entity_poly.entity_id
_entity_poly.type
_entity_poly.pdbx_seq_one_letter_code
_entity_poly.pdbx_strand_id
1 'polypeptide(L)'
;MPRERGAARAVALTAPAKATAAASAVLSALLLTACVTDLLPRSREPGEATPGANRATTASATVLAEYLQLLQRLVQGTPAEQAEIVAAAQRDYETAPTPSRQLRFALMLATPGHPGTDLPRAQQLLRELTANPEMLLPGERALAFLELQQIDDHLTLEAENRRLETDAVRADRERLANLNRRLQLESDENARLRKELEEARAKLDAIANIERSLNERKPSNEGRPQ
;
A
#
# COMPACT_ATOMS: atom_id res chain seq x y z
N MET A 1 34.88 22.35 -18.62
CA MET A 1 35.95 21.53 -17.99
C MET A 1 35.47 21.13 -16.60
N PRO A 2 35.70 19.89 -16.14
CA PRO A 2 34.64 18.88 -16.10
C PRO A 2 34.31 18.26 -14.71
N ARG A 3 33.12 17.63 -14.66
CA ARG A 3 32.64 16.37 -14.03
C ARG A 3 33.33 15.81 -12.77
N GLU A 4 32.52 15.33 -11.80
CA GLU A 4 32.30 13.92 -11.36
C GLU A 4 31.08 13.89 -10.39
N ARG A 5 29.90 13.30 -10.69
CA ARG A 5 29.46 11.87 -10.56
C ARG A 5 29.84 11.27 -9.19
N GLY A 6 28.93 10.85 -8.29
CA GLY A 6 27.68 10.10 -8.46
C GLY A 6 27.96 8.61 -8.23
N ALA A 7 27.79 8.11 -6.99
CA ALA A 7 27.98 6.70 -6.66
C ALA A 7 26.73 6.14 -5.95
N ALA A 8 25.92 5.46 -6.74
CA ALA A 8 24.79 4.64 -6.31
C ALA A 8 25.27 3.22 -5.98
N ARG A 9 24.65 2.64 -4.95
CA ARG A 9 24.71 1.22 -4.58
C ARG A 9 24.18 0.35 -5.73
N ALA A 10 24.88 -0.75 -6.03
CA ALA A 10 24.33 -1.88 -6.77
C ALA A 10 24.76 -3.18 -6.09
N VAL A 11 23.76 -3.94 -5.65
CA VAL A 11 23.87 -5.28 -5.06
C VAL A 11 24.09 -6.28 -6.19
N ALA A 12 25.12 -7.13 -6.07
CA ALA A 12 25.47 -8.13 -7.05
C ALA A 12 24.53 -9.34 -6.99
N LEU A 13 23.91 -9.66 -8.14
CA LEU A 13 23.31 -10.95 -8.44
C LEU A 13 24.23 -11.66 -9.44
N THR A 14 24.76 -12.84 -9.10
CA THR A 14 25.41 -13.73 -10.09
C THR A 14 25.08 -15.19 -9.79
N ALA A 15 24.32 -15.79 -10.70
CA ALA A 15 24.16 -17.23 -10.87
C ALA A 15 25.38 -17.84 -11.60
N PRO A 16 25.60 -19.17 -11.54
CA PRO A 16 26.40 -19.85 -12.54
C PRO A 16 25.56 -20.78 -13.43
N ALA A 17 25.84 -20.71 -14.74
CA ALA A 17 25.32 -21.56 -15.79
C ALA A 17 26.31 -22.70 -16.15
N LYS A 18 25.74 -23.90 -16.32
CA LYS A 18 26.04 -25.03 -17.24
C LYS A 18 27.45 -25.20 -17.86
N ALA A 19 27.94 -26.44 -17.83
CA ALA A 19 28.75 -27.09 -18.87
C ALA A 19 28.56 -28.62 -18.79
N THR A 20 27.92 -29.26 -19.79
CA THR A 20 28.46 -30.27 -20.75
C THR A 20 29.13 -31.50 -20.12
N ALA A 21 29.08 -32.74 -20.61
CA ALA A 21 28.41 -33.48 -21.69
C ALA A 21 29.01 -34.90 -21.61
N ALA A 22 28.25 -35.98 -21.77
CA ALA A 22 28.78 -37.26 -22.31
C ALA A 22 27.63 -38.26 -22.46
N ALA A 23 27.42 -38.67 -23.71
CA ALA A 23 26.47 -39.68 -24.11
C ALA A 23 27.13 -41.06 -24.20
N SER A 24 26.26 -42.08 -24.21
CA SER A 24 26.47 -43.47 -24.63
C SER A 24 27.00 -44.45 -23.59
N ALA A 25 26.16 -45.41 -23.17
CA ALA A 25 26.29 -46.80 -23.62
C ALA A 25 25.13 -47.69 -23.12
N VAL A 26 24.43 -48.31 -24.10
CA VAL A 26 24.11 -49.75 -24.20
C VAL A 26 23.32 -50.40 -23.03
N LEU A 27 22.02 -50.63 -23.21
CA LEU A 27 21.39 -51.91 -23.64
C LEU A 27 21.42 -53.01 -22.55
N SER A 28 20.26 -53.37 -22.00
CA SER A 28 19.70 -54.74 -22.01
C SER A 28 18.47 -54.85 -21.10
N ALA A 29 17.36 -55.26 -21.71
CA ALA A 29 16.17 -55.73 -21.04
C ALA A 29 16.41 -57.15 -20.48
N LEU A 30 15.95 -57.42 -19.26
CA LEU A 30 15.58 -58.78 -18.87
C LEU A 30 14.28 -58.75 -18.07
N LEU A 31 13.27 -59.39 -18.67
CA LEU A 31 12.02 -59.81 -18.07
C LEU A 31 12.25 -61.10 -17.25
N LEU A 32 11.34 -61.30 -16.30
CA LEU A 32 10.86 -62.57 -15.71
C LEU A 32 11.19 -62.85 -14.22
N THR A 33 10.08 -62.97 -13.49
CA THR A 33 9.72 -63.99 -12.48
C THR A 33 10.23 -63.86 -11.04
N ALA A 34 9.29 -63.53 -10.15
CA ALA A 34 9.01 -64.36 -8.98
C ALA A 34 7.48 -64.44 -8.75
N CYS A 35 6.93 -65.62 -8.98
CA CYS A 35 5.62 -66.06 -8.49
C CYS A 35 5.84 -66.82 -7.17
N VAL A 36 4.85 -66.79 -6.26
CA VAL A 36 4.39 -67.85 -5.31
C VAL A 36 3.53 -67.11 -4.26
N THR A 37 2.23 -66.97 -4.50
CA THR A 37 1.13 -67.77 -3.90
C THR A 37 1.06 -67.69 -2.37
N ASP A 38 0.11 -66.88 -1.88
CA ASP A 38 -0.53 -67.10 -0.58
C ASP A 38 -2.04 -67.15 -0.76
N LEU A 39 -2.64 -68.12 -0.07
CA LEU A 39 -4.03 -68.53 -0.11
C LEU A 39 -4.95 -67.51 0.58
N LEU A 40 -6.04 -67.11 -0.10
CA LEU A 40 -7.35 -66.56 0.38
C LEU A 40 -7.39 -65.76 1.72
N PRO A 41 -8.09 -64.59 1.77
CA PRO A 41 -9.43 -64.44 1.22
C PRO A 41 -9.53 -63.29 0.21
N ARG A 42 -10.46 -63.47 -0.73
CA ARG A 42 -10.89 -62.49 -1.72
C ARG A 42 -11.23 -61.17 -1.03
N SER A 43 -10.28 -60.24 -0.99
CA SER A 43 -10.55 -58.83 -0.78
C SER A 43 -11.50 -58.43 -1.90
N ARG A 44 -12.74 -58.22 -1.51
CA ARG A 44 -13.77 -57.57 -2.31
C ARG A 44 -13.10 -56.42 -3.05
N GLU A 45 -13.09 -56.49 -4.37
CA GLU A 45 -12.71 -55.32 -5.16
C GLU A 45 -13.51 -54.15 -4.62
N PRO A 46 -12.88 -53.02 -4.28
CA PRO A 46 -13.60 -51.77 -4.21
C PRO A 46 -14.10 -51.58 -5.63
N GLY A 47 -15.32 -52.04 -5.90
CA GLY A 47 -16.02 -51.70 -7.12
C GLY A 47 -15.87 -50.20 -7.28
N GLU A 48 -15.41 -49.78 -8.46
CA GLU A 48 -15.23 -48.38 -8.82
C GLU A 48 -16.38 -47.59 -8.23
N ALA A 49 -16.10 -46.90 -7.12
CA ALA A 49 -16.93 -45.84 -6.66
C ALA A 49 -16.76 -44.79 -7.75
N THR A 50 -17.68 -44.81 -8.72
CA THR A 50 -18.05 -43.61 -9.46
C THR A 50 -18.05 -42.51 -8.42
N PRO A 51 -17.24 -41.43 -8.59
CA PRO A 51 -17.20 -40.40 -7.58
C PRO A 51 -18.60 -39.80 -7.58
N GLY A 52 -19.40 -40.22 -6.61
CA GLY A 52 -20.63 -39.56 -6.25
C GLY A 52 -20.19 -38.22 -5.72
N ALA A 53 -19.92 -37.28 -6.62
CA ALA A 53 -19.70 -35.90 -6.29
C ALA A 53 -20.88 -35.53 -5.39
N ASN A 54 -20.56 -35.33 -4.11
CA ASN A 54 -21.54 -35.22 -3.06
C ASN A 54 -22.53 -34.12 -3.48
N ARG A 55 -23.84 -34.40 -3.54
CA ARG A 55 -24.84 -33.47 -4.10
C ARG A 55 -24.77 -32.08 -3.45
N ALA A 56 -24.38 -32.04 -2.18
CA ALA A 56 -24.11 -30.79 -1.45
C ALA A 56 -22.89 -30.03 -1.99
N THR A 57 -21.82 -30.73 -2.37
CA THR A 57 -20.63 -30.15 -2.99
C THR A 57 -20.94 -29.58 -4.38
N THR A 58 -21.72 -30.30 -5.21
CA THR A 58 -22.10 -29.80 -6.53
C THR A 58 -23.02 -28.58 -6.43
N ALA A 59 -24.02 -28.61 -5.53
CA ALA A 59 -24.87 -27.44 -5.26
C ALA A 59 -24.09 -26.24 -4.72
N SER A 60 -23.11 -26.47 -3.84
CA SER A 60 -22.24 -25.40 -3.35
C SER A 60 -21.38 -24.80 -4.47
N ALA A 61 -20.86 -25.62 -5.38
CA ALA A 61 -20.05 -25.15 -6.50
C ALA A 61 -20.86 -24.31 -7.49
N THR A 62 -22.11 -24.68 -7.77
CA THR A 62 -22.98 -23.90 -8.66
C THR A 62 -23.30 -22.53 -8.08
N VAL A 63 -23.64 -22.45 -6.79
CA VAL A 63 -23.92 -21.17 -6.12
C VAL A 63 -22.69 -20.26 -6.10
N LEU A 64 -21.51 -20.81 -5.79
CA LEU A 64 -20.27 -20.04 -5.84
C LEU A 64 -19.95 -19.53 -7.25
N ALA A 65 -20.18 -20.35 -8.27
CA ALA A 65 -20.00 -19.93 -9.67
C ALA A 65 -20.94 -18.76 -10.02
N GLU A 66 -22.19 -18.76 -9.55
CA GLU A 66 -23.12 -17.65 -9.73
C GLU A 66 -22.62 -16.36 -9.06
N TYR A 67 -22.09 -16.44 -7.83
CA TYR A 67 -21.50 -15.28 -7.16
C TYR A 67 -20.31 -14.72 -7.93
N LEU A 68 -19.36 -15.57 -8.32
CA LEU A 68 -18.18 -15.13 -9.07
C LEU A 68 -18.54 -14.52 -10.43
N GLN A 69 -19.52 -15.08 -11.13
CA GLN A 69 -20.02 -14.48 -12.38
C GLN A 69 -20.64 -13.11 -12.15
N LEU A 70 -21.38 -12.93 -11.06
CA LEU A 70 -21.98 -11.66 -10.70
C LEU A 70 -20.92 -10.61 -10.32
N LEU A 71 -19.91 -11.01 -9.55
CA LEU A 71 -18.76 -10.16 -9.21
C LEU A 71 -17.96 -9.77 -10.46
N GLN A 72 -17.74 -10.71 -11.38
CA GLN A 72 -17.09 -10.42 -12.65
C GLN A 72 -17.88 -9.38 -13.45
N ARG A 73 -19.21 -9.51 -13.54
CA ARG A 73 -20.06 -8.52 -14.21
C ARG A 73 -20.02 -7.16 -13.53
N LEU A 74 -20.02 -7.13 -12.20
CA LEU A 74 -19.89 -5.90 -11.42
C LEU A 74 -18.57 -5.18 -11.75
N VAL A 75 -17.44 -5.90 -11.71
CA VAL A 75 -16.12 -5.31 -11.99
C VAL A 75 -15.97 -4.86 -13.45
N GLN A 76 -16.60 -5.55 -14.40
CA GLN A 76 -16.49 -5.26 -15.84
C GLN A 76 -17.54 -4.28 -16.36
N GLY A 77 -18.61 -4.04 -15.61
CA GLY A 77 -19.72 -3.19 -16.01
C GLY A 77 -19.39 -1.70 -15.99
N THR A 78 -20.21 -0.92 -16.69
CA THR A 78 -20.20 0.55 -16.61
C THR A 78 -20.66 1.01 -15.21
N PRO A 79 -20.36 2.26 -14.78
CA PRO A 79 -20.80 2.76 -13.48
C PRO A 79 -22.32 2.70 -13.25
N ALA A 80 -23.12 2.83 -14.32
CA ALA A 80 -24.57 2.70 -14.25
C ALA A 80 -24.99 1.24 -14.00
N GLU A 81 -24.43 0.29 -14.76
CA GLU A 81 -24.68 -1.14 -14.58
C GLU A 81 -24.21 -1.62 -13.19
N GLN A 82 -23.08 -1.11 -12.71
CA GLN A 82 -22.58 -1.37 -11.36
C GLN A 82 -23.59 -0.95 -10.30
N ALA A 83 -24.13 0.27 -10.41
CA ALA A 83 -25.14 0.77 -9.49
C ALA A 83 -26.43 -0.07 -9.54
N GLU A 84 -26.86 -0.48 -10.74
CA GLU A 84 -28.04 -1.35 -10.89
C GLU A 84 -27.85 -2.73 -10.25
N ILE A 85 -26.68 -3.35 -10.45
CA ILE A 85 -26.33 -4.65 -9.87
C ILE A 85 -26.35 -4.57 -8.33
N VAL A 86 -25.70 -3.56 -7.75
CA VAL A 86 -25.67 -3.35 -6.28
C VAL A 86 -27.07 -3.06 -5.74
N ALA A 87 -27.83 -2.17 -6.39
CA ALA A 87 -29.20 -1.84 -5.97
C ALA A 87 -30.16 -3.01 -6.11
N ALA A 88 -29.96 -3.90 -7.09
CA ALA A 88 -30.72 -5.13 -7.21
C ALA A 88 -30.44 -6.09 -6.03
N ALA A 89 -29.17 -6.32 -5.69
CA ALA A 89 -28.85 -7.18 -4.55
C ALA A 89 -29.30 -6.60 -3.20
N GLN A 90 -29.22 -5.28 -3.03
CA GLN A 90 -29.76 -4.61 -1.86
C GLN A 90 -31.27 -4.85 -1.74
N ARG A 91 -32.04 -4.60 -2.81
CA ARG A 91 -33.49 -4.83 -2.83
C ARG A 91 -33.85 -6.28 -2.56
N ASP A 92 -33.10 -7.23 -3.12
CA ASP A 92 -33.31 -8.66 -2.87
C ASP A 92 -33.12 -9.01 -1.39
N TYR A 93 -32.06 -8.48 -0.77
CA TYR A 93 -31.79 -8.65 0.65
C TYR A 93 -32.87 -8.02 1.53
N GLU A 94 -33.28 -6.78 1.23
CA GLU A 94 -34.32 -6.05 1.98
C GLU A 94 -35.69 -6.72 1.85
N THR A 95 -36.02 -7.23 0.66
CA THR A 95 -37.31 -7.87 0.40
C THR A 95 -37.43 -9.20 1.15
N ALA A 96 -36.34 -9.98 1.22
CA ALA A 96 -36.33 -11.22 1.98
C ALA A 96 -34.89 -11.59 2.42
N PRO A 97 -34.53 -11.30 3.68
CA PRO A 97 -33.16 -11.38 4.18
C PRO A 97 -32.77 -12.83 4.50
N THR A 98 -32.40 -13.58 3.48
CA THR A 98 -31.82 -14.93 3.64
C THR A 98 -30.30 -14.84 3.78
N PRO A 99 -29.64 -15.82 4.44
CA PRO A 99 -28.18 -15.84 4.59
C PRO A 99 -27.43 -15.71 3.25
N SER A 100 -27.88 -16.42 2.21
CA SER A 100 -27.28 -16.34 0.87
C SER A 100 -27.46 -14.98 0.21
N ARG A 101 -28.60 -14.29 0.41
CA ARG A 101 -28.80 -12.93 -0.13
C ARG A 101 -27.99 -11.89 0.62
N GLN A 102 -27.87 -12.05 1.94
CA GLN A 102 -26.98 -11.23 2.75
C GLN A 102 -25.52 -11.40 2.31
N LEU A 103 -25.07 -12.64 2.07
CA LEU A 103 -23.73 -12.91 1.56
C LEU A 103 -23.53 -12.26 0.20
N ARG A 104 -24.45 -12.48 -0.75
CA ARG A 104 -24.38 -11.87 -2.08
C ARG A 104 -24.28 -10.34 -2.00
N PHE A 105 -25.10 -9.70 -1.19
CA PHE A 105 -25.06 -8.25 -1.03
C PHE A 105 -23.75 -7.79 -0.38
N ALA A 106 -23.29 -8.48 0.66
CA ALA A 106 -22.01 -8.17 1.31
C ALA A 106 -20.82 -8.29 0.36
N LEU A 107 -20.78 -9.32 -0.51
CA LEU A 107 -19.75 -9.49 -1.52
C LEU A 107 -19.71 -8.34 -2.53
N MET A 108 -20.89 -7.83 -2.92
CA MET A 108 -20.95 -6.66 -3.80
C MET A 108 -20.40 -5.41 -3.12
N LEU A 109 -20.77 -5.17 -1.85
CA LEU A 109 -20.24 -4.03 -1.10
C LEU A 109 -18.73 -4.16 -0.84
N ALA A 110 -18.22 -5.39 -0.71
CA ALA A 110 -16.81 -5.69 -0.50
C ALA A 110 -15.96 -5.51 -1.77
N THR A 111 -16.57 -5.55 -2.96
CA THR A 111 -15.84 -5.50 -4.22
C THR A 111 -15.25 -4.10 -4.41
N PRO A 112 -13.94 -3.96 -4.64
CA PRO A 112 -13.33 -2.65 -4.82
C PRO A 112 -13.58 -2.10 -6.23
N GLY A 113 -13.51 -0.77 -6.36
CA GLY A 113 -13.43 -0.10 -7.67
C GLY A 113 -14.76 0.29 -8.31
N HIS A 114 -15.87 0.30 -7.55
CA HIS A 114 -17.16 0.81 -8.03
C HIS A 114 -17.79 1.76 -6.99
N PRO A 115 -18.72 2.65 -7.37
CA PRO A 115 -19.29 3.66 -6.46
C PRO A 115 -20.12 3.08 -5.30
N GLY A 116 -20.51 1.81 -5.39
CA GLY A 116 -21.26 1.09 -4.37
C GLY A 116 -20.39 0.34 -3.34
N THR A 117 -19.06 0.45 -3.41
CA THR A 117 -18.17 -0.20 -2.44
C THR A 117 -18.34 0.42 -1.06
N ASP A 118 -18.59 -0.42 -0.04
CA ASP A 118 -18.70 -0.04 1.37
C ASP A 118 -18.14 -1.19 2.23
N LEU A 119 -16.83 -1.14 2.48
CA LEU A 119 -16.12 -2.18 3.24
C LEU A 119 -16.60 -2.30 4.69
N PRO A 120 -16.82 -1.20 5.45
CA PRO A 120 -17.37 -1.30 6.80
C PRO A 120 -18.74 -2.00 6.85
N ARG A 121 -19.63 -1.67 5.90
CA ARG A 121 -20.95 -2.31 5.85
C ARG A 121 -20.86 -3.78 5.46
N ALA A 122 -20.00 -4.12 4.48
CA ALA A 122 -19.73 -5.49 4.11
C ALA A 122 -19.20 -6.32 5.29
N GLN A 123 -18.22 -5.77 6.03
CA GLN A 123 -17.65 -6.39 7.24
C GLN A 123 -18.74 -6.70 8.26
N GLN A 124 -19.64 -5.76 8.53
CA GLN A 124 -20.75 -5.97 9.47
C GLN A 124 -21.63 -7.14 9.03
N LEU A 125 -22.08 -7.14 7.77
CA LEU A 125 -22.95 -8.18 7.24
C LEU A 125 -22.28 -9.57 7.25
N LEU A 126 -20.98 -9.63 6.96
CA LEU A 126 -20.22 -10.88 7.02
C LEU A 126 -20.02 -11.37 8.45
N ARG A 127 -19.76 -10.47 9.42
CA ARG A 127 -19.67 -10.84 10.84
C ARG A 127 -20.97 -11.45 11.35
N GLU A 128 -22.11 -10.85 11.00
CA GLU A 128 -23.43 -11.38 11.32
C GLU A 128 -23.65 -12.79 10.74
N LEU A 129 -23.20 -13.04 9.50
CA LEU A 129 -23.26 -14.36 8.86
C LEU A 129 -22.34 -15.39 9.53
N THR A 130 -21.10 -15.00 9.82
CA THR A 130 -20.12 -15.89 10.46
C THR A 130 -20.47 -16.23 11.91
N ALA A 131 -21.39 -15.48 12.53
CA ALA A 131 -21.93 -15.81 13.85
C ALA A 131 -22.86 -17.04 13.84
N ASN A 132 -23.52 -17.33 12.71
CA ASN A 132 -24.40 -18.51 12.53
C ASN A 132 -24.03 -19.28 11.24
N PRO A 133 -22.81 -19.87 11.17
CA PRO A 133 -22.23 -20.40 9.94
C PRO A 133 -22.89 -21.70 9.42
N GLU A 134 -23.77 -22.32 10.21
CA GLU A 134 -24.59 -23.47 9.84
C GLU A 134 -25.76 -23.12 8.90
N MET A 135 -26.13 -21.83 8.82
CA MET A 135 -27.19 -21.32 7.94
C MET A 135 -26.73 -21.15 6.48
N LEU A 136 -25.43 -21.34 6.22
CA LEU A 136 -24.79 -21.22 4.91
C LEU A 136 -24.39 -22.59 4.34
N LEU A 137 -24.36 -22.69 3.01
CA LEU A 137 -23.74 -23.85 2.36
C LEU A 137 -22.23 -23.92 2.70
N PRO A 138 -21.61 -25.11 2.67
CA PRO A 138 -20.20 -25.25 3.02
C PRO A 138 -19.24 -24.32 2.26
N GLY A 139 -19.48 -24.09 0.96
CA GLY A 139 -18.67 -23.17 0.17
C GLY A 139 -18.98 -21.70 0.45
N GLU A 140 -20.23 -21.36 0.74
CA GLU A 140 -20.61 -19.99 1.15
C GLU A 140 -19.97 -19.61 2.48
N ARG A 141 -19.92 -20.56 3.42
CA ARG A 141 -19.22 -20.39 4.69
C ARG A 141 -17.72 -20.12 4.47
N ALA A 142 -17.06 -20.92 3.64
CA ALA A 142 -15.65 -20.73 3.33
C ALA A 142 -15.40 -19.36 2.67
N LEU A 143 -16.27 -18.95 1.74
CA LEU A 143 -16.19 -17.64 1.09
C LEU A 143 -16.40 -16.51 2.09
N ALA A 144 -17.43 -16.58 2.95
CA ALA A 144 -17.72 -15.56 3.94
C ALA A 144 -16.55 -15.35 4.92
N PHE A 145 -15.92 -16.44 5.38
CA PHE A 145 -14.72 -16.35 6.24
C PHE A 145 -13.53 -15.72 5.52
N LEU A 146 -13.27 -16.13 4.28
CA LEU A 146 -12.17 -15.59 3.49
C LEU A 146 -12.34 -14.09 3.23
N GLU A 147 -13.53 -13.69 2.81
CA GLU A 147 -13.86 -12.29 2.50
C GLU A 147 -13.86 -11.41 3.75
N LEU A 148 -14.35 -11.93 4.89
CA LEU A 148 -14.27 -11.19 6.15
C LEU A 148 -12.81 -10.93 6.55
N GLN A 149 -11.93 -11.92 6.42
CA GLN A 149 -10.51 -11.75 6.70
C GLN A 149 -9.87 -10.72 5.77
N GLN A 150 -10.16 -10.78 4.46
CA GLN A 150 -9.64 -9.80 3.50
C GLN A 150 -10.10 -8.38 3.83
N ILE A 151 -11.38 -8.20 4.19
CA ILE A 151 -11.92 -6.89 4.55
C ILE A 151 -11.32 -6.37 5.87
N ASP A 152 -11.14 -7.23 6.87
CA ASP A 152 -10.49 -6.88 8.14
C ASP A 152 -9.06 -6.38 7.90
N ASP A 153 -8.30 -7.05 7.03
CA ASP A 153 -6.95 -6.65 6.64
C ASP A 153 -6.97 -5.32 5.86
N HIS A 154 -7.88 -5.17 4.89
CA HIS A 154 -8.04 -3.92 4.12
C HIS A 154 -8.36 -2.72 5.02
N LEU A 155 -9.32 -2.85 5.93
CA LEU A 155 -9.71 -1.78 6.85
C LEU A 155 -8.59 -1.42 7.83
N THR A 156 -7.79 -2.41 8.24
CA THR A 156 -6.60 -2.18 9.07
C THR A 156 -5.58 -1.36 8.30
N LEU A 157 -5.27 -1.73 7.06
CA LEU A 157 -4.34 -0.98 6.19
C LEU A 157 -4.84 0.44 5.91
N GLU A 158 -6.13 0.63 5.67
CA GLU A 158 -6.72 1.96 5.48
C GLU A 158 -6.64 2.84 6.72
N ALA A 159 -6.81 2.25 7.91
CA ALA A 159 -6.66 2.96 9.18
C ALA A 159 -5.19 3.36 9.42
N GLU A 160 -4.26 2.46 9.14
CA GLU A 160 -2.82 2.73 9.25
C GLU A 160 -2.37 3.79 8.24
N ASN A 161 -2.83 3.72 7.00
CA ASN A 161 -2.47 4.70 5.98
C ASN A 161 -2.95 6.11 6.36
N ARG A 162 -4.21 6.25 6.79
CA ARG A 162 -4.73 7.54 7.29
C ARG A 162 -3.95 8.09 8.48
N ARG A 163 -3.51 7.20 9.38
CA ARG A 163 -2.66 7.59 10.51
C ARG A 163 -1.30 8.10 10.03
N LEU A 164 -0.65 7.36 9.13
CA LEU A 164 0.66 7.73 8.58
C LEU A 164 0.61 9.05 7.81
N GLU A 165 -0.44 9.28 7.03
CA GLU A 165 -0.68 10.55 6.33
C GLU A 165 -0.82 11.71 7.32
N THR A 166 -1.59 11.52 8.39
CA THR A 166 -1.79 12.54 9.44
C THR A 166 -0.48 12.85 10.16
N ASP A 167 0.29 11.82 10.51
CA ASP A 167 1.58 11.96 11.16
C ASP A 167 2.62 12.65 10.24
N ALA A 168 2.62 12.32 8.96
CA ALA A 168 3.48 12.97 7.96
C ALA A 168 3.15 14.47 7.81
N VAL A 169 1.88 14.82 7.66
CA VAL A 169 1.43 16.22 7.58
C VAL A 169 1.83 17.01 8.84
N ARG A 170 1.73 16.39 10.01
CA ARG A 170 2.16 17.01 11.27
C ARG A 170 3.68 17.22 11.30
N ALA A 171 4.46 16.20 10.97
CA ALA A 171 5.91 16.28 10.96
C ALA A 171 6.41 17.35 9.97
N ASP A 172 5.78 17.47 8.80
CA ASP A 172 6.09 18.51 7.82
C ASP A 172 5.78 19.91 8.33
N ARG A 173 4.63 20.11 8.99
CA ARG A 173 4.28 21.39 9.63
C ARG A 173 5.30 21.78 10.70
N GLU A 174 5.71 20.82 11.53
CA GLU A 174 6.72 21.05 12.57
C GLU A 174 8.09 21.39 11.96
N ARG A 175 8.49 20.70 10.88
CA ARG A 175 9.72 20.99 10.14
C ARG A 175 9.67 22.40 9.54
N LEU A 176 8.58 22.79 8.89
CA LEU A 176 8.41 24.13 8.31
C LEU A 176 8.43 25.21 9.38
N ALA A 177 7.77 24.99 10.53
CA ALA A 177 7.81 25.93 11.65
C ALA A 177 9.24 26.09 12.21
N ASN A 178 10.00 24.99 12.32
CA ASN A 178 11.41 25.03 12.73
C ASN A 178 12.28 25.81 11.75
N LEU A 179 12.13 25.56 10.43
CA LEU A 179 12.86 26.28 9.40
C LEU A 179 12.52 27.77 9.40
N ASN A 180 11.24 28.12 9.55
CA ASN A 180 10.81 29.51 9.59
C ASN A 180 11.37 30.25 10.82
N ARG A 181 11.37 29.60 11.99
CA ARG A 181 12.01 30.16 13.20
C ARG A 181 13.50 30.44 13.00
N ARG A 182 14.22 29.49 12.38
CA ARG A 182 15.64 29.68 12.07
C ARG A 182 15.87 30.82 11.08
N LEU A 183 15.05 30.88 10.04
CA LEU A 183 15.10 31.95 9.04
C LEU A 183 14.83 33.32 9.67
N GLN A 184 13.86 33.41 10.60
CA GLN A 184 13.58 34.63 11.35
C GLN A 184 14.79 35.06 12.17
N LEU A 185 15.38 34.14 12.95
CA LEU A 185 16.60 34.43 13.73
C LEU A 185 17.76 34.91 12.84
N GLU A 186 17.99 34.26 11.70
CA GLU A 186 19.02 34.68 10.75
C GLU A 186 18.70 36.03 10.11
N SER A 187 17.43 36.35 9.87
CA SER A 187 17.00 37.64 9.34
C SER A 187 17.18 38.78 10.35
N ASP A 188 16.89 38.52 11.62
CA ASP A 188 17.05 39.48 12.72
C ASP A 188 18.53 39.78 12.95
N GLU A 189 19.39 38.76 12.93
CA GLU A 189 20.84 38.93 13.05
C GLU A 189 21.41 39.72 11.86
N ASN A 190 20.96 39.44 10.63
CA ASN A 190 21.36 40.22 9.47
C ASN A 190 20.94 41.70 9.58
N ALA A 191 19.75 41.98 10.10
CA ALA A 191 19.29 43.35 10.33
C ALA A 191 20.15 44.06 11.38
N ARG A 192 20.51 43.35 12.47
CA ARG A 192 21.41 43.87 13.50
C ARG A 192 22.79 44.20 12.96
N LEU A 193 23.42 43.27 12.22
CA LEU A 193 24.75 43.47 11.65
C LEU A 193 24.78 44.65 10.66
N ARG A 194 23.71 44.85 9.87
CA ARG A 194 23.59 46.02 8.99
C ARG A 194 23.60 47.33 9.76
N LYS A 195 22.85 47.40 10.87
CA LYS A 195 22.84 48.57 11.74
C LYS A 195 24.22 48.84 12.35
N GLU A 196 24.91 47.80 12.84
CA GLU A 196 26.27 47.93 13.38
C GLU A 196 27.27 48.44 12.31
N LEU A 197 27.13 47.99 11.05
CA LEU A 197 27.92 48.50 9.93
C LEU A 197 27.63 49.96 9.60
N GLU A 198 26.37 50.38 9.63
CA GLU A 198 25.97 51.77 9.41
C GLU A 198 26.53 52.68 10.50
N GLU A 199 26.44 52.28 11.78
CA GLU A 199 27.02 53.01 12.89
C GLU A 199 28.55 53.12 12.80
N ALA A 200 29.23 52.04 12.41
CA ALA A 200 30.67 52.05 12.21
C ALA A 200 31.09 52.99 11.06
N ARG A 201 30.35 52.98 9.94
CA ARG A 201 30.58 53.90 8.81
C ARG A 201 30.39 55.36 9.23
N ALA A 202 29.29 55.66 9.92
CA ALA A 202 29.03 57.01 10.43
C ALA A 202 30.15 57.52 11.34
N LYS A 203 30.72 56.65 12.18
CA LYS A 203 31.89 56.99 13.02
C LYS A 203 33.14 57.28 12.17
N LEU A 204 33.41 56.49 11.15
CA LEU A 204 34.54 56.73 10.23
C LEU A 204 34.38 58.05 9.47
N ASP A 205 33.18 58.35 8.97
CA ASP A 205 32.89 59.60 8.29
C ASP A 205 33.06 60.81 9.22
N ALA A 206 32.65 60.68 10.48
CA ALA A 206 32.88 61.72 11.50
C ALA A 206 34.38 61.95 11.74
N ILE A 207 35.19 60.89 11.85
CA ILE A 207 36.65 61.00 11.99
C ILE A 207 37.26 61.66 10.75
N ALA A 208 36.88 61.23 9.55
CA ALA A 208 37.37 61.81 8.30
C ALA A 208 37.03 63.30 8.17
N ASN A 209 35.83 63.71 8.61
CA ASN A 209 35.43 65.12 8.66
C ASN A 209 36.26 65.91 9.69
N ILE A 210 36.54 65.33 10.86
CA ILE A 210 37.42 65.95 11.88
C ILE A 210 38.83 66.12 11.32
N GLU A 211 39.42 65.09 10.70
CA GLU A 211 40.75 65.15 10.08
C GLU A 211 40.83 66.24 9.01
N ARG A 212 39.82 66.35 8.15
CA ARG A 212 39.71 67.43 7.16
C ARG A 212 39.70 68.80 7.84
N SER A 213 38.83 68.99 8.84
CA SER A 213 38.71 70.26 9.56
C SER A 213 39.99 70.64 10.34
N LEU A 214 40.73 69.66 10.86
CA LEU A 214 42.03 69.87 11.51
C LEU A 214 43.10 70.27 10.50
N ASN A 215 43.14 69.63 9.34
CA ASN A 215 44.08 69.97 8.27
C ASN A 215 43.80 71.37 7.71
N GLU A 216 42.54 71.78 7.56
CA GLU A 216 42.14 73.12 7.14
C GLU A 216 42.42 74.21 8.20
N ARG A 217 42.46 73.87 9.50
CA ARG A 217 42.83 74.80 10.57
C ARG A 217 44.35 75.01 10.71
N LYS A 218 45.17 74.08 10.23
CA LYS A 218 46.64 74.09 10.42
C LYS A 218 47.46 75.10 9.57
N PRO A 219 46.97 75.75 8.48
CA PRO A 219 47.76 76.73 7.74
C PRO A 219 47.44 78.22 8.04
N SER A 220 46.73 78.57 9.12
CA SER A 220 46.31 79.97 9.37
C SER A 220 46.96 80.66 10.60
N ASN A 221 48.00 80.07 11.21
CA ASN A 221 48.67 80.66 12.38
C ASN A 221 50.15 81.02 12.18
N GLU A 222 50.62 81.18 10.95
CA GLU A 222 51.86 81.92 10.68
C GLU A 222 51.55 83.42 10.63
N GLY A 223 51.31 83.98 11.83
CA GLY A 223 51.32 85.41 12.06
C GLY A 223 52.74 85.97 11.95
N ARG A 224 53.02 86.61 10.81
CA ARG A 224 53.80 87.85 10.63
C ARG A 224 54.44 88.44 11.92
N PRO A 225 55.77 88.48 12.06
CA PRO A 225 56.43 89.48 12.89
C PRO A 225 56.61 90.81 12.13
N GLN A 226 56.65 91.90 12.89
CA GLN A 226 56.81 93.28 12.45
C GLN A 226 58.16 93.55 11.77
#